data_AF-A0A926W2W0-F1
#
_entry.id   AF-A0A926W2W0-F1
#
_cell.length_a   1.000
_cell.length_b   1.000
_cell.length_c   1.000
_cell.angle_alpha   90.00
_cell.angle_beta   90.00
_cell.angle_gamma   90.00
#
_symmetry.space_group_name_H-M   'P 1'
#
loop_
_entity.id
_entity.type
_entity.pdbx_description
1 polymer ?
#
loop_
_entity_poly.entity_id
_entity_poly.type
_entity_poly.pdbx_seq_one_letter_code
_entity_poly.pdbx_strand_id
1 'polypeptide(L)'
;MELNLIKVYDPTLLSSSKVYQINGTLSRYLGDEGSIQHPQYLFVPLPNQRKKASFRLNRNKLMTRCYEVEGMVYEKPGVQDNSQQLQLF
;
A
#
# COMPACT_ATOMS: atom_id res chain seq x y z
N MET A 1 0.38 22.03 -2.53
CA MET A 1 -0.67 21.03 -2.80
C MET A 1 -0.98 20.38 -1.48
N GLU A 2 -2.13 20.69 -0.89
CA GLU A 2 -2.56 20.11 0.37
C GLU A 2 -3.10 18.70 0.07
N LEU A 3 -2.53 17.68 0.71
CA LEU A 3 -3.01 16.32 0.55
C LEU A 3 -4.20 16.13 1.48
N ASN A 4 -5.38 15.91 0.91
CA ASN A 4 -6.55 15.54 1.70
C ASN A 4 -6.35 14.11 2.25
N LEU A 5 -6.40 13.99 3.58
CA LEU A 5 -6.18 12.74 4.29
C LEU A 5 -7.51 12.21 4.84
N ILE A 6 -7.98 11.10 4.30
CA ILE A 6 -9.19 10.41 4.76
C ILE A 6 -8.77 9.32 5.73
N LYS A 7 -9.20 9.42 6.99
CA LYS A 7 -8.85 8.42 8.00
C LYS A 7 -9.48 7.06 7.67
N VAL A 8 -8.68 6.00 7.73
CA VAL A 8 -9.14 4.62 7.50
C VAL A 8 -9.69 4.05 8.81
N TYR A 9 -11.00 3.88 8.89
CA TYR A 9 -11.67 3.33 10.07
C TYR A 9 -11.98 1.85 9.99
N ASP A 10 -11.89 1.25 8.80
CA ASP A 10 -12.16 -0.16 8.59
C ASP A 10 -11.15 -0.77 7.59
N PRO A 11 -10.60 -1.96 7.87
CA PRO A 11 -9.77 -2.72 6.94
C PRO A 11 -10.39 -2.98 5.57
N THR A 12 -11.72 -3.10 5.47
CA THR A 12 -12.40 -3.34 4.18
C THR A 12 -12.28 -2.18 3.20
N LEU A 13 -11.86 -1.00 3.67
CA LEU A 13 -11.57 0.16 2.83
C LEU A 13 -10.18 0.11 2.19
N LEU A 14 -9.36 -0.88 2.58
CA LEU A 14 -8.03 -1.06 2.03
C LEU A 14 -8.08 -1.59 0.61
N SER A 15 -7.30 -0.98 -0.27
CA SER A 15 -7.13 -1.40 -1.67
C SER A 15 -5.67 -1.27 -2.07
N SER A 16 -5.20 -2.22 -2.88
CA SER A 16 -3.85 -2.17 -3.46
C SER A 16 -3.66 -1.04 -4.48
N SER A 17 -4.75 -0.47 -5.02
CA SER A 17 -4.71 0.66 -5.95
C SER A 17 -4.59 2.02 -5.26
N LYS A 18 -4.84 2.10 -3.96
CA LYS A 18 -4.84 3.36 -3.21
C LYS A 18 -3.50 3.61 -2.52
N VAL A 19 -3.23 4.88 -2.22
CA VAL A 19 -2.06 5.29 -1.44
C VAL A 19 -2.49 5.69 -0.02
N TYR A 20 -1.70 5.25 0.96
CA TYR A 20 -1.91 5.51 2.37
C TYR A 20 -0.73 6.26 2.97
N GLN A 21 -1.01 7.30 3.75
CA GLN A 21 -0.04 7.93 4.63
C GLN A 21 -0.08 7.25 6.01
N ILE A 22 1.07 6.71 6.42
CA ILE A 22 1.24 6.04 7.71
C ILE A 22 2.46 6.63 8.41
N ASN A 23 2.25 7.38 9.50
CA ASN A 23 3.31 8.12 10.22
C ASN A 23 4.20 8.96 9.27
N GLY A 24 3.58 9.69 8.35
CA GLY A 24 4.29 10.52 7.36
C GLY A 24 4.99 9.74 6.24
N THR A 25 4.83 8.42 6.14
CA THR A 25 5.34 7.60 5.04
C THR A 25 4.22 7.25 4.07
N LEU A 26 4.39 7.55 2.78
CA LEU A 26 3.46 7.10 1.74
C LEU A 26 3.71 5.64 1.42
N SER A 27 2.66 4.82 1.51
CA SER A 27 2.74 3.36 1.38
C SER A 27 1.52 2.84 0.62
N ARG A 28 1.65 1.66 0.00
CA ARG A 28 0.54 0.92 -0.62
C ARG A 28 0.24 -0.33 0.19
N TYR A 29 -1.03 -0.74 0.17
CA TYR A 29 -1.49 -2.00 0.74
C TYR A 29 -1.13 -3.19 -0.17
N LEU A 30 -0.70 -4.30 0.43
CA LEU A 30 -0.35 -5.53 -0.28
C LEU A 30 -1.29 -6.69 0.01
N GLY A 31 -1.99 -6.68 1.14
CA GLY A 31 -2.85 -7.77 1.57
C GLY A 31 -2.88 -7.92 3.08
N ASP A 32 -3.75 -8.80 3.53
CA ASP A 32 -3.93 -9.20 4.92
C ASP A 32 -3.21 -10.54 5.17
N GLU A 33 -2.68 -10.66 6.39
CA GLU A 33 -2.02 -11.84 6.91
C GLU A 33 -2.48 -12.09 8.36
N GLY A 34 -2.20 -13.28 8.89
CA GLY A 34 -2.48 -13.62 10.28
C GLY A 34 -3.82 -14.32 10.48
N SER A 35 -4.26 -14.39 11.74
CA SER A 35 -5.51 -15.05 12.12
C SER A 35 -6.65 -14.06 12.28
N ILE A 36 -7.89 -14.55 12.26
CA ILE A 36 -9.11 -13.74 12.49
C ILE A 36 -9.03 -12.94 13.80
N GLN A 37 -8.42 -13.51 14.85
CA GLN A 37 -8.26 -12.85 16.16
C GLN A 37 -7.14 -11.80 16.16
N HIS A 38 -6.12 -11.97 15.31
CA HIS A 38 -4.93 -11.12 15.28
C HIS A 38 -4.56 -10.70 13.84
N PRO A 39 -5.47 -10.03 13.12
CA PRO A 39 -5.23 -9.66 11.73
C PRO A 39 -4.07 -8.67 11.61
N GLN A 40 -3.24 -8.88 10.60
CA GLN A 40 -2.12 -8.03 10.21
C GLN A 40 -2.33 -7.55 8.79
N TYR A 41 -2.08 -6.27 8.54
CA TYR A 41 -2.23 -5.63 7.23
C TYR A 41 -0.85 -5.25 6.73
N LEU A 42 -0.46 -5.79 5.58
CA LEU A 42 0.86 -5.59 5.00
C LEU A 42 0.89 -4.34 4.12
N PHE A 43 1.89 -3.49 4.36
CA PHE A 43 2.14 -2.28 3.60
C PHE A 43 3.58 -2.25 3.09
N VAL A 44 3.78 -1.64 1.93
CA VAL A 44 5.11 -1.32 1.40
C VAL A 44 5.21 0.18 1.10
N PRO A 45 6.28 0.85 1.54
CA PRO A 45 6.52 2.24 1.19
C PRO A 45 6.61 2.45 -0.34
N LEU A 46 6.15 3.60 -0.81
CA LEU A 46 6.35 3.99 -2.20
C LEU A 46 7.85 4.21 -2.52
N PRO A 47 8.24 4.14 -3.81
CA PRO A 47 9.57 4.58 -4.24
C PRO A 47 9.87 6.01 -3.73
N ASN A 48 11.15 6.29 -3.45
CA ASN A 48 11.64 7.57 -2.93
C ASN A 48 11.24 7.92 -1.49
N GLN A 49 10.66 6.99 -0.73
CA GLN A 49 10.48 7.16 0.72
C GLN A 49 11.77 6.81 1.48
N ARG A 50 11.98 7.44 2.65
CA ARG A 50 13.12 7.13 3.54
C ARG A 50 13.06 5.68 4.02
N LYS A 51 11.85 5.17 4.29
CA LYS A 51 11.62 3.77 4.60
C LYS A 51 11.52 2.98 3.30
N LYS A 52 12.25 1.87 3.22
CA LYS A 52 12.23 0.96 2.06
C LYS A 52 11.64 -0.41 2.38
N ALA A 53 11.64 -0.80 3.66
CA ALA A 53 11.12 -2.09 4.08
C ALA A 53 9.60 -2.08 4.19
N SER A 54 8.98 -3.20 3.78
CA SER A 54 7.58 -3.48 4.08
C SER A 54 7.35 -3.61 5.58
N PHE A 55 6.16 -3.27 6.04
CA PHE A 55 5.80 -3.31 7.44
C PHE A 55 4.33 -3.72 7.62
N ARG A 56 3.99 -4.15 8.83
CA ARG A 56 2.66 -4.63 9.18
C ARG A 56 1.98 -3.69 10.17
N LEU A 57 0.68 -3.50 10.02
CA LEU A 57 -0.18 -2.86 11.02
C LEU A 57 -1.20 -3.87 11.54
N ASN A 58 -1.48 -3.82 12.84
CA ASN A 58 -2.66 -4.49 13.39
C ASN A 58 -3.89 -3.57 13.28
N ARG A 59 -5.09 -4.10 13.59
CA ARG A 59 -6.35 -3.34 13.53
C ARG A 59 -6.29 -2.00 14.27
N ASN A 60 -5.78 -1.99 15.50
CA ASN A 60 -5.69 -0.77 16.30
C ASN A 60 -4.76 0.29 15.69
N LYS A 61 -3.60 -0.14 15.16
CA LYS A 61 -2.65 0.77 14.49
C LYS A 61 -3.20 1.29 13.17
N LEU A 62 -3.92 0.46 12.42
CA LEU A 62 -4.60 0.88 11.20
C LEU A 62 -5.55 2.04 11.50
N MET A 63 -6.47 1.85 12.45
CA MET A 63 -7.50 2.84 12.80
C MET A 63 -6.96 4.11 13.45
N THR A 64 -5.73 4.11 13.97
CA THR A 64 -5.15 5.26 14.66
C THR A 64 -4.12 6.01 13.83
N ARG A 65 -3.52 5.38 12.82
CA ARG A 65 -2.34 5.94 12.12
C ARG A 65 -2.37 5.82 10.60
N CYS A 66 -3.42 5.22 10.02
CA CYS A 66 -3.55 5.03 8.59
C CYS A 66 -4.57 6.02 8.00
N TYR A 67 -4.13 6.75 6.98
CA TYR A 67 -4.94 7.71 6.25
C TYR A 67 -4.81 7.43 4.77
N GLU A 68 -5.91 7.27 4.06
CA GLU A 68 -5.95 7.30 2.61
C GLU A 68 -5.63 8.71 2.12
N VAL A 69 -4.79 8.81 1.09
CA VAL A 69 -4.50 10.08 0.41
C VAL A 69 -5.51 10.22 -0.73
N GLU A 70 -6.48 11.11 -0.55
CA GLU A 70 -7.56 11.32 -1.52
C GLU A 70 -6.99 11.71 -2.89
N GLY A 71 -7.50 11.07 -3.95
CA GLY A 71 -7.08 11.32 -5.32
C GLY A 71 -5.72 10.71 -5.71
N MET A 72 -4.97 10.10 -4.78
CA MET A 72 -3.70 9.47 -5.09
C MET A 72 -3.86 7.96 -5.31
N VAL A 73 -3.61 7.54 -6.54
CA VAL A 73 -3.67 6.15 -6.97
C VAL A 73 -2.26 5.65 -7.22
N TYR A 74 -1.97 4.42 -6.77
CA TYR A 74 -0.74 3.74 -7.12
C TYR A 74 -0.96 2.92 -8.38
N GLU A 75 -0.39 3.38 -9.48
CA GLU A 75 -0.24 2.57 -10.69
C GLU A 75 1.04 1.75 -10.57
N LYS A 76 0.90 0.42 -10.67
CA LYS A 76 2.08 -0.44 -10.75
C LYS A 76 2.83 -0.03 -12.01
N PRO A 77 4.14 0.30 -11.94
CA PRO A 77 4.90 0.58 -13.15
C PRO A 77 4.75 -0.63 -14.07
N GLY A 78 4.19 -0.38 -15.25
CA GLY A 78 3.99 -1.41 -16.26
C GLY A 78 5.33 -2.10 -16.48
N VAL A 79 5.35 -3.41 -16.27
CA VAL A 79 6.48 -4.22 -16.74
C VAL A 79 6.49 -3.98 -18.25
N GLN A 80 7.48 -3.23 -18.75
CA GLN A 80 7.81 -3.30 -20.17
C GLN A 80 8.30 -4.72 -20.38
N ASP A 81 7.36 -5.60 -20.74
CA ASP A 81 7.61 -6.97 -21.11
C ASP A 81 8.30 -6.94 -22.47
N ASN A 82 9.59 -6.56 -22.48
CA ASN A 82 10.48 -6.82 -23.59
C ASN A 82 10.84 -8.32 -23.58
N SER A 83 9.85 -9.21 -23.48
CA SER A 83 10.05 -10.62 -23.78
C SER A 83 10.24 -10.71 -25.28
N GLN A 84 11.48 -10.52 -25.74
CA GLN A 84 11.88 -10.90 -27.08
C GLN A 84 11.56 -12.39 -27.21
N GLN A 85 10.51 -12.67 -27.97
CA GLN A 85 10.09 -13.99 -28.36
C GLN A 85 11.26 -14.65 -29.09
N LEU A 86 11.98 -15.53 -28.38
CA LEU A 86 12.99 -16.42 -28.99
C LEU A 86 12.24 -17.37 -29.92
N GLN A 87 12.15 -17.01 -31.20
CA GLN A 87 11.85 -17.95 -32.26
C GLN A 87 13.04 -18.90 -32.38
N LEU A 88 12.88 -20.14 -31.93
CA LEU A 88 13.75 -21.23 -32.35
C LEU A 88 13.33 -21.65 -33.76
N PHE A 89 14.25 -21.50 -34.71
CA PHE A 89 14.20 -22.12 -36.04
C PHE A 89 14.66 -23.57 -35.96
#